data_AF-A0A9Q0N098-F1
#
_entry.id   AF-A0A9Q0N098-F1
#
_cell.length_a   1.000
_cell.length_b   1.000
_cell.length_c   1.000
_cell.angle_alpha   90.00
_cell.angle_beta   90.00
_cell.angle_gamma   90.00
#
_symmetry.space_group_name_H-M   'P 1'
#
loop_
_entity.id
_entity.type
_entity.pdbx_description
1 polymer ?
#
loop_
_entity_poly.entity_id
_entity_poly.type
_entity_poly.pdbx_seq_one_letter_code
_entity_poly.pdbx_strand_id
1 'polypeptide(L)' 'MHELQIIYYGLHSLEPLSTYRDSILRALCKIVRYEKYSANAVLFCTGELSSCWYVLLSGAVFINGSMFLPGSR' A
#
# COMPACT_ATOMS: atom_id res chain seq x y z
N MET A 1 15.96 5.21 -6.39
CA MET A 1 16.34 5.56 -5.00
C MET A 1 15.17 6.14 -4.22
N HIS A 2 14.47 7.16 -4.73
CA HIS A 2 13.35 7.82 -4.03
C HIS A 2 12.17 6.88 -3.73
N GLU A 3 11.73 6.07 -4.71
CA GLU A 3 10.60 5.14 -4.52
C GLU A 3 10.87 4.08 -3.44
N LEU A 4 12.10 3.57 -3.38
CA LEU A 4 12.48 2.56 -2.40
C LEU A 4 12.46 3.12 -0.97
N GLN A 5 12.80 4.40 -0.80
CA GLN A 5 12.63 5.10 0.49
C GLN A 5 11.16 5.27 0.84
N ILE A 6 10.32 5.69 -0.13
CA ILE A 6 8.87 5.84 0.08
C ILE A 6 8.24 4.51 0.51
N ILE A 7 8.56 3.43 -0.19
CA ILE A 7 8.11 2.09 0.16
C ILE A 7 8.60 1.70 1.56
N TYR A 8 9.89 1.86 1.85
CA TYR A 8 10.46 1.49 3.15
C TYR A 8 9.79 2.21 4.32
N TYR A 9 9.68 3.54 4.26
CA TYR A 9 9.03 4.33 5.30
C TYR A 9 7.52 4.06 5.36
N GLY A 10 6.88 3.85 4.22
CA GLY A 10 5.47 3.48 4.13
C GLY A 10 5.17 2.15 4.81
N LEU A 11 5.95 1.10 4.52
CA LEU A 11 5.80 -0.20 5.18
C LEU A 11 6.09 -0.09 6.69
N HIS A 12 7.09 0.69 7.09
CA HIS A 12 7.42 0.91 8.50
C HIS A 12 6.33 1.69 9.26
N SER A 13 5.48 2.46 8.56
CA SER A 13 4.37 3.21 9.18
C SER A 13 3.15 2.34 9.52
N LEU A 14 3.10 1.12 9.00
CA LEU A 14 1.98 0.20 9.23
C LEU A 14 2.26 -0.63 10.48
N GLU A 15 1.40 -0.53 11.50
CA GLU A 15 1.58 -1.23 12.79
C GLU A 15 1.90 -2.73 12.66
N PRO A 16 1.26 -3.52 11.76
CA PRO A 16 1.61 -4.93 11.63
C PRO A 16 3.02 -5.14 11.08
N LEU A 17 3.46 -4.26 10.19
CA LEU A 17 4.72 -4.42 9.45
C LEU A 17 5.91 -3.76 10.16
N SER A 18 5.67 -2.76 11.02
CA SER A 18 6.70 -2.08 11.79
C SER A 18 7.41 -3.00 12.79
N THR A 19 6.78 -4.13 13.13
CA THR A 19 7.34 -5.15 14.03
C THR A 19 8.37 -6.07 13.37
N TYR A 20 8.44 -6.10 12.03
CA TYR A 20 9.41 -6.92 11.32
C TYR A 20 10.82 -6.35 11.43
N ARG A 21 11.82 -7.24 11.38
CA ARG A 21 13.23 -6.82 11.31
C ARG A 21 13.50 -6.02 10.03
N ASP A 22 14.39 -5.04 10.12
CA ASP A 22 14.82 -4.19 9.01
C ASP A 22 15.27 -5.01 7.77
N SER A 23 15.93 -6.14 7.97
CA SER A 23 16.33 -7.04 6.87
C SER A 23 15.14 -7.61 6.08
N ILE A 24 14.03 -7.94 6.76
CA ILE A 24 12.80 -8.42 6.12
C ILE A 24 12.13 -7.27 5.39
N LEU A 25 12.04 -6.08 6.00
CA LEU A 25 11.47 -4.90 5.34
C LEU A 25 12.24 -4.53 4.07
N ARG A 26 13.58 -4.58 4.09
CA ARG A 26 14.41 -4.34 2.89
C ARG A 26 14.21 -5.39 1.82
N ALA A 27 14.00 -6.66 2.20
CA ALA A 27 13.68 -7.72 1.23
C ALA A 27 12.29 -7.47 0.60
N LEU A 28 11.30 -7.10 1.42
CA LEU A 28 9.97 -6.75 0.95
C LEU A 28 10.02 -5.56 -0.02
N CYS A 29 10.79 -4.51 0.29
CA CYS A 29 10.96 -3.34 -0.60
C CYS A 29 11.45 -3.70 -2.01
N LYS A 30 12.06 -4.87 -2.22
CA LYS A 30 12.54 -5.32 -3.53
C LYS A 30 11.47 -6.03 -4.36
N ILE A 31 10.39 -6.52 -3.73
CA ILE A 31 9.33 -7.27 -4.40
C ILE A 31 8.04 -6.45 -4.59
N VAL A 32 7.87 -5.35 -3.83
CA VAL A 32 6.75 -4.43 -4.01
C VAL A 32 7.09 -3.32 -5.00
N ARG A 33 6.05 -2.84 -5.69
CA ARG A 33 6.11 -1.74 -6.65
C ARG A 33 5.40 -0.53 -6.09
N TYR A 34 6.00 0.65 -6.21
CA TYR A 34 5.34 1.90 -5.89
C TYR A 34 4.43 2.31 -7.05
N GLU A 35 3.19 2.67 -6.74
CA GLU A 35 2.21 3.17 -7.72
C GLU A 35 1.50 4.39 -7.15
N LYS A 36 1.26 5.38 -8.02
CA LYS A 36 0.50 6.58 -7.69
C LYS A 36 -0.65 6.72 -8.66
N TYR A 37 -1.84 6.81 -8.11
CA TYR A 37 -3.07 6.98 -8.88
C TYR A 37 -3.66 8.37 -8.65
N SER A 38 -4.30 8.91 -9.69
CA SER A 38 -5.15 10.10 -9.56
C SER A 38 -6.44 9.78 -8.82
N ALA A 39 -7.15 10.81 -8.36
CA ALA A 39 -8.50 10.65 -7.84
C ALA A 39 -9.39 9.93 -8.88
N ASN A 40 -10.32 9.13 -8.38
CA ASN A 40 -11.28 8.33 -9.17
C ASN A 40 -10.69 7.20 -10.02
N ALA A 41 -9.40 6.88 -9.87
CA ALA A 41 -8.84 5.67 -10.47
C ALA A 41 -9.48 4.41 -9.83
N VAL A 42 -9.89 3.46 -10.67
CA VAL A 42 -10.45 2.18 -10.22
C VAL A 42 -9.32 1.17 -10.05
N LEU A 43 -9.14 0.68 -8.82
CA LEU A 43 -8.11 -0.32 -8.49
C LEU A 43 -8.63 -1.77 -8.60
N PHE A 44 -9.91 -1.97 -8.30
CA PHE A 44 -10.56 -3.28 -8.30
C PHE A 44 -11.99 -3.16 -8.83
N CYS A 45 -12.39 -4.12 -9.66
CA CYS A 45 -13.75 -4.30 -10.13
C CYS A 45 -14.31 -5.62 -9.59
N THR A 46 -15.55 -5.59 -9.09
CA THR A 46 -16.19 -6.81 -8.57
C THR A 46 -16.43 -7.82 -9.70
N GLY A 47 -15.95 -9.04 -9.51
CA GLY A 47 -16.06 -10.13 -10.49
C GLY A 47 -14.85 -10.25 -11.42
N GLU A 48 -13.88 -9.34 -11.34
CA GLU A 48 -12.61 -9.47 -12.07
C GLU A 48 -11.55 -10.19 -11.23
N LEU A 49 -10.69 -10.96 -11.90
CA LEU A 49 -9.55 -11.60 -11.26
C LEU A 49 -8.50 -10.53 -10.92
N SER A 50 -8.13 -10.42 -9.64
CA SER A 50 -6.96 -9.61 -9.26
C SER A 50 -5.67 -10.41 -9.35
N SER A 51 -4.63 -9.80 -9.92
CA SER A 51 -3.27 -10.32 -9.93
C SER A 51 -2.42 -9.88 -8.73
N CYS A 52 -2.87 -8.88 -7.95
CA CYS A 52 -2.07 -8.31 -6.87
C CYS A 52 -2.93 -7.73 -5.73
N TRP A 53 -2.25 -7.31 -4.66
CA TRP A 53 -2.83 -6.61 -3.53
C TRP A 53 -2.11 -5.26 -3.37
N TYR A 54 -2.81 -4.28 -2.79
CA TYR A 54 -2.28 -2.95 -2.56
C TYR A 54 -2.17 -2.65 -1.07
N VAL A 55 -1.16 -1.87 -0.73
CA VAL A 55 -0.99 -1.26 0.57
C VAL A 55 -1.14 0.24 0.39
N LEU A 56 -2.14 0.83 1.04
CA LEU A 56 -2.37 2.27 0.95
C LEU A 56 -1.36 3.02 1.83
N LEU A 57 -0.46 3.79 1.21
CA LEU A 57 0.55 4.59 1.92
C LEU A 57 0.08 6.01 2.24
N SER A 58 -0.79 6.59 1.40
CA SER A 58 -1.28 7.96 1.52
C SER A 58 -2.58 8.13 0.72
N GLY A 59 -3.38 9.13 1.07
CA GLY A 59 -4.66 9.42 0.42
C GLY A 59 -5.82 8.65 1.04
N ALA A 60 -6.84 8.37 0.23
CA ALA A 60 -8.04 7.64 0.64
C ALA A 60 -8.54 6.74 -0.50
N VAL A 61 -9.15 5.62 -0.14
CA VAL A 61 -9.81 4.72 -1.11
C VAL A 61 -11.28 4.59 -0.76
N PHE A 62 -12.13 4.53 -1.78
CA PHE A 62 -13.56 4.32 -1.62
C PHE A 62 -13.89 2.86 -1.93
N ILE A 63 -14.48 2.17 -0.97
CA ILE A 63 -14.85 0.76 -1.07
C ILE A 63 -16.29 0.62 -0.61
N ASN A 64 -17.16 0.14 -1.50
CA ASN A 64 -18.57 -0.20 -1.21
C ASN A 64 -19.32 0.86 -0.38
N GLY A 65 -19.21 2.15 -0.72
CA GLY A 65 -19.94 3.20 0.00
C GLY A 65 -19.18 3.87 1.14
N SER A 66 -18.00 3.36 1.52
CA SER A 66 -17.22 3.86 2.65
C SER A 66 -15.81 4.28 2.21
N MET A 67 -15.28 5.33 2.85
CA MET A 67 -13.94 5.83 2.58
C MET A 67 -12.96 5.33 3.64
N PHE A 68 -11.83 4.79 3.20
CA PHE A 68 -10.79 4.23 4.06
C PHE A 68 -9.49 5.03 3.91
N LEU A 69 -8.88 5.33 5.05
CA LEU A 69 -7.65 6.11 5.17
C LEU A 69 -6.51 5.20 5.65
N PRO A 70 -5.25 5.45 5.26
CA PRO A 70 -4.11 4.69 5.77
C PRO A 70 -4.00 4.86 7.28
N GLY A 71 -3.92 3.75 8.01
CA GLY A 71 -3.84 3.74 9.48
C GLY A 71 -5.15 4.01 10.22
N SER A 72 -6.29 4.11 9.54
CA SER A 72 -7.59 4.12 10.22
C SER A 72 -7.83 2.77 10.89
N ARG A 73 -8.05 2.77 12.20
CA ARG A 73 -8.55 1.62 12.95
C ARG A 73 -10.04 1.45 12.77
#